data_AF-A0A1V6A906-F1
#
_entry.id   AF-A0A1V6A906-F1
#
_cell.length_a   1.000
_cell.length_b   1.000
_cell.length_c   1.000
_cell.angle_alpha   90.00
_cell.angle_beta   90.00
_cell.angle_gamma   90.00
#
_symmetry.space_group_name_H-M   'P 1'
#
loop_
_entity.id
_entity.type
_entity.pdbx_description
1 polymer ?
#
loop_
_entity_poly.entity_id
_entity_poly.type
_entity_poly.pdbx_seq_one_letter_code
_entity_poly.pdbx_strand_id
1 'polypeptide(L)'
;MLFGGISGYYGGWIDNIMMRLAEIIMSIPSFYLLLALAAVLPRDISSTMRYFMIVSILSFISWAGMARVIRGMVLSIRTREYVQAARAIGSSDMRIITKHILPNTLSFVIVSATLSIPSYILGESGLSFLGLGIQEPDASWGNMLSSAMNLQTLTRSPWNLLAGVFIFAAVLCYNLFGDGLRDAFDPRSKL
;
A
#
# COMPACT_ATOMS: atom_id res chain seq x y z
N MET A 1 -1.58 -11.18 2.62
CA MET A 1 -2.03 -11.87 3.85
C MET A 1 -1.54 -13.31 3.94
N LEU A 2 -1.91 -14.19 2.98
CA LEU A 2 -1.54 -15.62 3.03
C LEU A 2 -0.04 -15.86 3.19
N PHE A 3 0.80 -15.10 2.48
CA PHE A 3 2.25 -15.22 2.57
C PHE A 3 2.77 -15.06 4.01
N GLY A 4 2.42 -13.96 4.68
CA GLY A 4 2.77 -13.73 6.09
C GLY A 4 2.10 -14.73 7.04
N GLY A 5 0.88 -15.16 6.73
CA GLY A 5 0.13 -16.19 7.47
C GLY A 5 0.84 -17.53 7.51
N ILE A 6 1.26 -18.03 6.34
CA ILE A 6 1.98 -19.29 6.20
C ILE A 6 3.36 -19.19 6.86
N SER A 7 4.10 -18.11 6.56
CA SER A 7 5.44 -17.84 7.12
C SER A 7 5.43 -17.86 8.65
N GLY A 8 4.53 -17.08 9.27
CA GLY A 8 4.42 -17.02 10.73
C GLY A 8 3.87 -18.30 11.36
N TYR A 9 2.94 -18.99 10.69
CA TYR A 9 2.33 -20.21 11.22
C TYR A 9 3.28 -21.40 11.26
N TYR A 10 4.10 -21.57 10.23
CA TYR A 10 5.08 -22.67 10.21
C TYR A 10 6.33 -22.31 11.00
N GLY A 11 6.88 -21.11 10.85
CA GLY A 11 8.17 -20.75 11.46
C GLY A 11 9.35 -21.50 10.83
N GLY A 12 10.52 -21.46 11.48
CA GLY A 12 11.69 -22.24 11.09
C GLY A 12 12.18 -21.95 9.66
N TRP A 13 12.44 -23.02 8.90
CA TRP A 13 13.02 -22.92 7.55
C TRP A 13 12.04 -22.33 6.53
N ILE A 14 10.73 -22.66 6.60
CA ILE A 14 9.69 -22.12 5.72
C ILE A 14 9.65 -20.61 5.87
N ASP A 15 9.62 -20.17 7.11
CA ASP A 15 9.60 -18.75 7.46
C ASP A 15 10.84 -18.01 6.97
N ASN A 16 12.02 -18.60 7.16
CA ASN A 16 13.27 -18.02 6.66
C ASN A 16 13.25 -17.87 5.14
N ILE A 17 12.90 -18.91 4.38
CA ILE A 17 12.87 -18.83 2.89
C ILE A 17 11.87 -17.79 2.41
N MET A 18 10.63 -17.83 2.91
CA MET A 18 9.59 -16.90 2.51
C MET A 18 10.00 -15.46 2.81
N MET A 19 10.61 -15.22 3.96
CA MET A 19 10.94 -13.87 4.40
C MET A 19 12.19 -13.32 3.72
N ARG A 20 13.12 -14.18 3.29
CA ARG A 20 14.21 -13.79 2.39
C ARG A 20 13.68 -13.29 1.05
N LEU A 21 12.68 -13.96 0.48
CA LEU A 21 12.03 -13.48 -0.75
C LEU A 21 11.37 -12.10 -0.55
N ALA A 22 10.64 -11.91 0.56
CA ALA A 22 10.03 -10.62 0.88
C ALA A 22 11.08 -9.52 1.13
N GLU A 23 12.18 -9.85 1.82
CA GLU A 23 13.30 -8.93 2.06
C GLU A 23 14.00 -8.49 0.78
N ILE A 24 14.19 -9.41 -0.19
CA ILE A 24 14.76 -9.09 -1.51
C ILE A 24 13.87 -8.09 -2.26
N ILE A 25 12.54 -8.24 -2.20
CA ILE A 25 11.64 -7.29 -2.86
C ILE A 25 11.69 -5.92 -2.17
N MET A 26 11.77 -5.90 -0.84
CA MET A 26 11.80 -4.66 -0.06
C MET A 26 13.14 -3.93 -0.10
N SER A 27 14.22 -4.60 -0.48
CA SER A 27 15.52 -3.93 -0.66
C SER A 27 15.52 -3.03 -1.91
N ILE A 28 14.57 -3.23 -2.82
CA ILE A 28 14.44 -2.41 -4.03
C ILE A 28 13.66 -1.13 -3.68
N PRO A 29 14.24 0.06 -3.85
CA PRO A 29 13.51 1.29 -3.55
C PRO A 29 12.41 1.52 -4.59
N SER A 30 11.16 1.61 -4.13
CA SER A 30 9.98 1.72 -4.99
C SER A 30 10.01 2.93 -5.92
N PHE A 31 10.57 4.05 -5.44
CA PHE A 31 10.69 5.27 -6.22
C PHE A 31 11.57 5.08 -7.47
N TYR A 32 12.70 4.37 -7.36
CA TYR A 32 13.55 4.10 -8.53
C TYR A 32 12.88 3.18 -9.54
N LEU A 33 12.09 2.20 -9.09
CA LEU A 33 11.30 1.35 -9.99
C LEU A 33 10.24 2.15 -10.75
N LEU A 34 9.58 3.10 -10.08
CA LEU A 34 8.64 4.00 -10.72
C LEU A 34 9.31 4.91 -11.76
N LEU A 35 10.47 5.48 -11.43
CA LEU A 35 11.25 6.28 -12.38
C LEU A 35 11.68 5.46 -13.59
N ALA A 36 12.21 4.25 -13.37
CA ALA A 36 12.62 3.35 -14.44
C ALA A 36 11.45 2.95 -15.33
N LEU A 37 10.30 2.61 -14.74
CA LEU A 37 9.08 2.34 -15.49
C LEU A 37 8.71 3.56 -16.36
N ALA A 38 8.60 4.74 -15.74
CA ALA A 38 8.18 5.93 -16.47
C ALA A 38 9.16 6.35 -17.58
N ALA A 39 10.46 6.07 -17.43
CA ALA A 39 11.47 6.34 -18.46
C ALA A 39 11.38 5.37 -19.67
N VAL A 40 10.92 4.14 -19.45
CA VAL A 40 10.79 3.10 -20.50
C VAL A 40 9.42 3.14 -21.18
N LEU A 41 8.40 3.69 -20.51
CA LEU A 41 7.06 3.76 -21.05
C LEU A 41 6.97 4.69 -22.28
N PRO A 42 6.44 4.21 -23.42
CA PRO A 42 6.20 5.05 -24.58
C PRO A 42 5.26 6.21 -24.24
N ARG A 43 5.47 7.37 -24.87
CA ARG A 43 4.66 8.57 -24.58
C ARG A 43 3.23 8.48 -25.11
N ASP A 44 2.99 7.61 -26.08
CA ASP A 44 1.73 7.39 -26.79
C ASP A 44 0.77 6.41 -26.09
N ILE A 45 1.18 5.77 -24.99
CA ILE A 45 0.27 4.93 -24.20
C ILE A 45 -0.81 5.77 -23.54
N SER A 46 -2.02 5.22 -23.43
CA SER A 46 -3.12 5.88 -22.72
C SER A 46 -2.79 6.11 -21.25
N SER A 47 -3.27 7.22 -20.67
CA SER A 47 -3.08 7.53 -19.25
C SER A 47 -3.62 6.44 -18.34
N THR A 48 -4.74 5.80 -18.72
CA THR A 48 -5.32 4.66 -18.00
C THR A 48 -4.36 3.48 -17.92
N MET A 49 -3.71 3.13 -19.05
CA MET A 49 -2.73 2.03 -19.07
C MET A 49 -1.51 2.38 -18.22
N ARG A 50 -1.00 3.61 -18.36
CA ARG A 50 0.11 4.11 -17.54
C ARG A 50 -0.19 4.03 -16.05
N TYR A 51 -1.37 4.50 -15.63
CA TYR A 51 -1.83 4.44 -14.25
C TYR A 51 -1.92 2.99 -13.76
N PHE A 52 -2.50 2.09 -14.56
CA PHE A 52 -2.59 0.67 -14.21
C PHE A 52 -1.21 0.02 -14.01
N MET A 53 -0.22 0.36 -14.85
CA MET A 53 1.15 -0.13 -14.70
C MET A 53 1.83 0.40 -13.43
N ILE A 54 1.67 1.69 -13.12
CA ILE A 54 2.18 2.29 -11.88
C ILE A 54 1.58 1.58 -10.66
N VAL A 55 0.25 1.44 -10.61
CA VAL A 55 -0.47 0.76 -9.52
C VAL A 55 -0.03 -0.70 -9.40
N SER A 56 0.17 -1.39 -10.51
CA SER A 56 0.61 -2.80 -10.53
C SER A 56 1.99 -2.96 -9.90
N ILE A 57 2.96 -2.11 -10.25
CA ILE A 57 4.31 -2.14 -9.66
C ILE A 57 4.26 -1.81 -8.17
N LEU A 58 3.52 -0.77 -7.78
CA LEU A 58 3.38 -0.38 -6.38
C LEU A 58 2.72 -1.48 -5.54
N SER A 59 1.72 -2.16 -6.10
CA SER A 59 1.09 -3.32 -5.47
C SER A 59 2.07 -4.50 -5.34
N PHE A 60 2.89 -4.73 -6.36
CA PHE A 60 3.91 -5.77 -6.37
C PHE A 60 5.06 -5.53 -5.38
N ILE A 61 5.36 -4.29 -5.03
CA ILE A 61 6.42 -4.00 -4.05
C ILE A 61 5.85 -3.97 -2.62
N SER A 62 4.67 -3.38 -2.44
CA SER A 62 4.07 -3.12 -1.13
C SER A 62 3.65 -4.39 -0.38
N TRP A 63 3.28 -5.47 -1.09
CA TRP A 63 2.80 -6.69 -0.43
C TRP A 63 3.83 -7.33 0.51
N ALA A 64 5.13 -7.19 0.21
CA ALA A 64 6.20 -7.78 1.00
C ALA A 64 6.29 -7.14 2.40
N GLY A 65 6.14 -5.82 2.48
CA GLY A 65 6.06 -5.09 3.75
C GLY A 65 4.87 -5.55 4.57
N MET A 66 3.70 -5.64 3.92
CA MET A 66 2.48 -6.13 4.56
C MET A 66 2.62 -7.57 5.06
N ALA A 67 3.25 -8.44 4.27
CA ALA A 67 3.47 -9.83 4.64
C ALA A 67 4.37 -9.96 5.89
N ARG A 68 5.39 -9.10 6.02
CA ARG A 68 6.26 -9.07 7.21
C ARG A 68 5.48 -8.72 8.48
N VAL A 69 4.61 -7.71 8.42
CA VAL A 69 3.83 -7.31 9.60
C VAL A 69 2.82 -8.40 9.97
N ILE A 70 2.15 -8.99 8.98
CA ILE A 70 1.24 -10.12 9.20
C ILE A 70 1.97 -11.31 9.82
N ARG A 71 3.18 -11.64 9.35
CA ARG A 71 4.02 -12.68 9.98
C ARG A 71 4.22 -12.39 11.46
N GLY A 72 4.60 -11.16 11.81
CA GLY A 72 4.81 -10.75 13.20
C GLY A 72 3.56 -10.96 14.07
N MET A 73 2.38 -10.57 13.57
CA MET A 73 1.11 -10.81 14.26
C MET A 73 0.79 -12.30 14.38
N VAL A 74 1.00 -13.07 13.32
CA VAL A 74 0.73 -14.51 13.28
C VAL A 74 1.59 -15.28 14.29
N LEU A 75 2.86 -14.90 14.47
CA LEU A 75 3.74 -15.49 15.48
C LEU A 75 3.18 -15.36 16.90
N SER A 76 2.48 -14.26 17.20
CA SER A 76 1.77 -14.08 18.48
C SER A 76 0.42 -14.80 18.51
N ILE A 77 -0.34 -14.76 17.41
CA ILE A 77 -1.68 -15.36 17.36
C ILE A 77 -1.62 -16.89 17.44
N ARG A 78 -0.61 -17.52 16.82
CA ARG A 78 -0.49 -18.99 16.76
C ARG A 78 -0.31 -19.65 18.13
N THR A 79 0.11 -18.91 19.16
CA THR A 79 0.30 -19.43 20.51
C THR A 79 -0.95 -19.30 21.39
N ARG A 80 -2.03 -18.68 20.88
CA ARG A 80 -3.29 -18.52 21.63
C ARG A 80 -4.03 -19.85 21.83
N GLU A 81 -4.72 -19.97 22.95
CA GLU A 81 -5.43 -21.19 23.37
C GLU A 81 -6.42 -21.72 22.33
N TYR A 82 -7.20 -20.84 21.70
CA TYR A 82 -8.16 -21.27 20.67
C TYR A 82 -7.49 -21.89 19.42
N VAL A 83 -6.26 -21.46 19.10
CA VAL A 83 -5.49 -22.05 17.99
C VAL A 83 -4.97 -23.43 18.40
N GLN A 84 -4.48 -23.56 19.64
CA GLN A 84 -4.03 -24.85 20.18
C GLN A 84 -5.19 -25.86 20.27
N ALA A 85 -6.37 -25.41 20.72
CA ALA A 85 -7.58 -26.23 20.77
C ALA A 85 -8.01 -26.70 19.36
N ALA A 86 -8.00 -25.80 18.38
CA ALA A 86 -8.33 -26.16 16.98
C ALA A 86 -7.36 -27.21 16.42
N ARG A 87 -6.07 -27.13 16.78
CA ARG A 87 -5.05 -28.12 16.43
C ARG A 87 -5.27 -29.45 17.15
N ALA A 88 -5.60 -29.42 18.44
CA ALA A 88 -5.84 -30.63 19.24
C ALA A 88 -7.03 -31.46 18.72
N ILE A 89 -8.04 -30.80 18.14
CA ILE A 89 -9.22 -31.44 17.54
C ILE A 89 -8.92 -31.91 16.08
N GLY A 90 -7.70 -31.75 15.58
CA GLY A 90 -7.27 -32.24 14.27
C GLY A 90 -7.68 -31.35 13.09
N SER A 91 -7.92 -30.05 13.32
CA SER A 91 -8.16 -29.12 12.20
C SER A 91 -6.92 -29.01 11.31
N SER A 92 -7.13 -29.01 9.98
CA SER A 92 -6.03 -28.84 9.03
C SER A 92 -5.36 -27.46 9.19
N ASP A 93 -4.04 -27.41 9.00
CA ASP A 93 -3.25 -26.18 9.11
C ASP A 93 -3.82 -25.03 8.28
N MET A 94 -4.22 -25.29 7.03
CA MET A 94 -4.79 -24.27 6.16
C MET A 94 -6.13 -23.75 6.70
N ARG A 95 -6.95 -24.61 7.32
CA ARG A 95 -8.19 -24.19 7.99
C ARG A 95 -7.86 -23.33 9.21
N ILE A 96 -6.85 -23.69 9.99
CA ILE A 96 -6.38 -22.89 11.14
C ILE A 96 -5.92 -21.50 10.67
N ILE A 97 -5.06 -21.43 9.65
CA ILE A 97 -4.55 -20.17 9.11
C ILE A 97 -5.70 -19.29 8.61
N THR A 98 -6.56 -19.82 7.74
CA THR A 98 -7.58 -19.00 7.05
C THR A 98 -8.81 -18.67 7.89
N LYS A 99 -9.22 -19.54 8.82
CA LYS A 99 -10.43 -19.34 9.62
C LYS A 99 -10.17 -18.85 11.04
N HIS A 100 -9.01 -19.11 11.61
CA HIS A 100 -8.73 -18.78 13.02
C HIS A 100 -7.66 -17.71 13.16
N ILE A 101 -6.62 -17.71 12.31
CA ILE A 101 -5.49 -16.78 12.47
C ILE A 101 -5.67 -15.50 11.64
N LEU A 102 -5.80 -15.63 10.32
CA LEU A 102 -5.85 -14.48 9.41
C LEU A 102 -7.01 -13.51 9.70
N PRO A 103 -8.22 -13.97 10.11
CA PRO A 103 -9.29 -13.06 10.49
C PRO A 103 -8.92 -12.13 11.65
N ASN A 104 -8.07 -12.58 12.59
CA ASN A 104 -7.58 -11.76 13.70
C ASN A 104 -6.57 -10.69 13.25
N THR A 105 -6.10 -10.73 12.01
CA THR A 105 -5.22 -9.71 11.42
C THR A 105 -5.95 -8.74 10.48
N LEU A 106 -7.24 -8.97 10.20
CA LEU A 106 -8.02 -8.15 9.26
C LEU A 106 -8.15 -6.69 9.70
N SER A 107 -8.32 -6.42 10.99
CA SER A 107 -8.41 -5.05 11.50
C SER A 107 -7.17 -4.23 11.12
N PHE A 108 -5.98 -4.81 11.33
CA PHE A 108 -4.73 -4.19 10.90
C PHE A 108 -4.67 -4.02 9.37
N VAL A 109 -5.10 -5.02 8.61
CA VAL A 109 -5.10 -4.97 7.14
C VAL A 109 -5.98 -3.85 6.62
N ILE A 110 -7.18 -3.69 7.16
CA ILE A 110 -8.12 -2.65 6.76
C ILE A 110 -7.53 -1.28 7.07
N VAL A 111 -7.05 -1.06 8.30
CA VAL A 111 -6.43 0.21 8.71
C VAL A 111 -5.19 0.53 7.86
N SER A 112 -4.30 -0.44 7.68
CA SER A 112 -3.09 -0.26 6.86
C SER A 112 -3.41 0.01 5.39
N ALA A 113 -4.46 -0.61 4.84
CA ALA A 113 -4.90 -0.34 3.48
C ALA A 113 -5.43 1.10 3.35
N THR A 114 -6.23 1.56 4.31
CA THR A 114 -6.73 2.94 4.32
C THR A 114 -5.58 3.95 4.41
N LEU A 115 -4.64 3.75 5.32
CA LEU A 115 -3.48 4.63 5.52
C LEU A 115 -2.48 4.58 4.36
N SER A 116 -2.58 3.62 3.44
CA SER A 116 -1.75 3.58 2.23
C SER A 116 -2.23 4.52 1.13
N ILE A 117 -3.53 4.90 1.12
CA ILE A 117 -4.13 5.74 0.08
C ILE A 117 -3.42 7.11 -0.01
N PRO A 118 -3.17 7.85 1.09
CA PRO A 118 -2.41 9.09 1.04
C PRO A 118 -1.04 8.96 0.37
N SER A 119 -0.32 7.88 0.68
CA SER A 119 1.00 7.62 0.09
C SER A 119 0.91 7.40 -1.43
N TYR A 120 -0.15 6.75 -1.91
CA TYR A 120 -0.38 6.57 -3.35
C TYR A 120 -0.78 7.86 -4.06
N ILE A 121 -1.62 8.70 -3.44
CA ILE A 121 -1.96 10.03 -3.98
C ILE A 121 -0.70 10.87 -4.15
N LEU A 122 0.14 10.94 -3.11
CA LEU A 122 1.40 11.67 -3.15
C LEU A 122 2.40 11.07 -4.16
N GLY A 123 2.48 9.75 -4.23
CA GLY A 123 3.34 9.05 -5.18
C GLY A 123 2.97 9.33 -6.63
N GLU A 124 1.68 9.22 -6.98
CA GLU A 124 1.18 9.54 -8.31
C GLU A 124 1.35 11.04 -8.63
N SER A 125 0.96 11.92 -7.71
CA SER A 125 1.08 13.36 -7.90
C SER A 125 2.54 13.78 -8.09
N GLY A 126 3.47 13.20 -7.34
CA GLY A 126 4.90 13.43 -7.50
C GLY A 126 5.43 12.95 -8.86
N LEU A 127 5.00 11.78 -9.35
CA LEU A 127 5.37 11.30 -10.68
C LEU A 127 4.79 12.19 -11.78
N SER A 128 3.52 12.56 -11.70
CA SER A 128 2.89 13.48 -12.67
C SER A 128 3.54 14.86 -12.65
N PHE A 129 3.92 15.36 -11.47
CA PHE A 129 4.66 16.62 -11.34
C PHE A 129 6.00 16.58 -12.09
N LEU A 130 6.70 15.45 -12.02
CA LEU A 130 7.95 15.21 -12.75
C LEU A 130 7.75 14.89 -14.25
N GLY A 131 6.52 14.90 -14.76
CA GLY A 131 6.23 14.54 -16.14
C GLY A 131 6.34 13.03 -16.43
N LEU A 132 6.26 12.20 -15.39
CA LEU A 132 6.40 10.74 -15.46
C LEU A 132 5.08 9.99 -15.17
N GLY A 133 4.10 10.66 -14.57
CA GLY A 133 2.75 10.15 -14.31
C GLY A 133 1.79 10.36 -15.48
N ILE A 134 0.50 10.57 -15.18
CA ILE A 134 -0.55 10.93 -16.15
C ILE A 134 -0.12 12.17 -16.95
N GLN A 135 -0.29 12.11 -18.28
CA GLN A 135 0.12 13.14 -19.23
C GLN A 135 -1.09 13.80 -19.88
N GLU A 136 -0.87 14.99 -20.43
CA GLU A 136 -1.82 15.61 -21.35
C GLU A 136 -2.19 14.64 -22.50
N PRO A 137 -3.47 14.60 -22.92
CA PRO A 137 -4.55 15.55 -22.63
C PRO A 137 -5.30 15.32 -21.29
N ASP A 138 -5.00 14.25 -20.55
CA ASP A 138 -5.71 13.94 -19.31
C ASP A 138 -5.20 14.80 -18.14
N ALA A 139 -6.11 15.29 -17.30
CA ALA A 139 -5.77 16.11 -16.14
C ALA A 139 -5.48 15.24 -14.90
N SER A 140 -4.37 15.54 -14.22
CA SER A 140 -4.06 15.02 -12.88
C SER A 140 -3.61 16.17 -11.98
N TRP A 141 -3.80 16.06 -10.66
CA TRP A 141 -3.37 17.13 -9.76
C TRP A 141 -1.84 17.37 -9.83
N GLY A 142 -1.06 16.31 -10.04
CA GLY A 142 0.38 16.44 -10.25
C GLY A 142 0.75 17.19 -11.53
N ASN A 143 0.07 16.92 -12.65
CA ASN A 143 0.41 17.58 -13.92
C ASN A 143 -0.06 19.05 -13.94
N MET A 144 -1.17 19.37 -13.28
CA MET A 144 -1.61 20.74 -13.07
C MET A 144 -0.56 21.55 -12.30
N LEU A 145 0.00 20.97 -11.24
CA LEU A 145 1.10 21.58 -10.48
C LEU A 145 2.38 21.71 -11.32
N SER A 146 2.70 20.72 -12.16
CA SER A 146 3.83 20.79 -13.09
C SER A 146 3.68 21.99 -14.05
N SER A 147 2.50 22.13 -14.65
CA SER A 147 2.17 23.21 -15.58
C SER A 147 2.19 24.59 -14.89
N ALA A 148 1.86 24.66 -13.60
CA ALA A 148 1.94 25.90 -12.82
C ALA A 148 3.38 26.38 -12.55
N MET A 149 4.40 25.54 -12.74
CA MET A 149 5.81 25.95 -12.68
C MET A 149 6.22 26.85 -13.84
N ASN A 150 5.47 26.82 -14.96
CA ASN A 150 5.70 27.73 -16.08
C ASN A 150 5.00 29.07 -15.81
N LEU A 151 5.77 30.15 -15.73
CA LEU A 151 5.26 31.49 -15.42
C LEU A 151 4.17 31.98 -16.40
N GLN A 152 4.27 31.61 -17.67
CA GLN A 152 3.27 31.95 -18.68
C GLN A 152 1.94 31.24 -18.40
N THR A 153 2.00 29.93 -18.09
CA THR A 153 0.82 29.15 -17.72
C THR A 153 0.25 29.60 -16.39
N LEU A 154 1.09 29.94 -15.42
CA LEU A 154 0.64 30.44 -14.11
C LEU A 154 -0.13 31.75 -14.24
N THR A 155 0.32 32.64 -15.12
CA THR A 155 -0.35 33.93 -15.36
C THR A 155 -1.69 33.73 -16.07
N ARG A 156 -1.76 32.77 -17.00
CA ARG A 156 -2.97 32.48 -17.80
C ARG A 156 -3.99 31.61 -17.05
N SER A 157 -3.50 30.69 -16.24
CA SER A 157 -4.26 29.62 -15.58
C SER A 157 -3.82 29.43 -14.12
N PRO A 158 -3.94 30.47 -13.27
CA PRO A 158 -3.46 30.43 -11.88
C PRO A 158 -4.21 29.38 -11.03
N TRP A 159 -5.42 28.98 -11.42
CA TRP A 159 -6.20 27.93 -10.75
C TRP A 159 -5.51 26.57 -10.75
N ASN A 160 -4.50 26.34 -11.59
CA ASN A 160 -3.70 25.12 -11.54
C ASN A 160 -3.02 24.90 -10.18
N LEU A 161 -2.74 25.97 -9.42
CA LEU A 161 -2.22 25.87 -8.04
C LEU A 161 -3.22 25.25 -7.05
N LEU A 162 -4.53 25.32 -7.34
CA LEU A 162 -5.56 24.71 -6.48
C LEU A 162 -5.43 23.19 -6.39
N ALA A 163 -4.77 22.56 -7.38
CA ALA A 163 -4.44 21.13 -7.33
C ALA A 163 -3.66 20.76 -6.06
N GLY A 164 -2.75 21.63 -5.59
CA GLY A 164 -2.01 21.42 -4.34
C GLY A 164 -2.91 21.44 -3.11
N VAL A 165 -3.92 22.32 -3.09
CA VAL A 165 -4.91 22.39 -2.01
C VAL A 165 -5.79 21.13 -2.01
N PHE A 166 -6.19 20.64 -3.18
CA PHE A 166 -6.97 19.40 -3.28
C PHE A 166 -6.17 18.16 -2.86
N ILE A 167 -4.89 18.06 -3.25
CA ILE A 167 -3.99 17.01 -2.76
C ILE A 167 -3.91 17.06 -1.23
N PHE A 168 -3.63 18.24 -0.66
CA PHE A 168 -3.53 18.42 0.78
C PHE A 168 -4.81 18.01 1.50
N ALA A 169 -5.97 18.50 1.04
CA ALA A 169 -7.26 18.17 1.64
C ALA A 169 -7.57 16.67 1.54
N ALA A 170 -7.34 16.05 0.39
CA ALA A 170 -7.57 14.61 0.19
C ALA A 170 -6.67 13.77 1.13
N VAL A 171 -5.37 14.08 1.17
CA VAL A 171 -4.40 13.42 2.05
C VAL A 171 -4.82 13.58 3.51
N LEU A 172 -5.20 14.78 3.95
CA LEU A 172 -5.64 15.04 5.31
C LEU A 172 -6.90 14.22 5.65
N CYS A 173 -7.92 14.26 4.80
CA CYS A 173 -9.16 13.50 5.00
C CYS A 173 -8.91 12.00 5.14
N TYR A 174 -8.08 11.41 4.28
CA TYR A 174 -7.77 9.99 4.35
C TYR A 174 -6.92 9.61 5.57
N ASN A 175 -6.00 10.48 6.02
CA ASN A 175 -5.27 10.24 7.27
C ASN A 175 -6.22 10.26 8.47
N LEU A 176 -7.05 11.30 8.61
CA LEU A 176 -8.03 11.40 9.70
C LEU A 176 -9.03 10.23 9.69
N PHE A 177 -9.48 9.82 8.50
CA PHE A 177 -10.35 8.65 8.35
C PHE A 177 -9.65 7.35 8.75
N GLY A 178 -8.38 7.18 8.36
CA GLY A 178 -7.57 6.02 8.74
C GLY A 178 -7.31 5.94 10.24
N ASP A 179 -7.04 7.08 10.88
CA ASP A 179 -6.89 7.18 12.33
C ASP A 179 -8.22 6.86 13.05
N GLY A 180 -9.34 7.41 12.58
CA GLY A 180 -10.66 7.08 13.13
C GLY A 180 -11.02 5.59 12.99
N LEU A 181 -10.67 4.96 11.87
CA LEU A 181 -10.83 3.50 11.70
C LEU A 181 -9.92 2.74 12.67
N ARG A 182 -8.67 3.17 12.82
CA ARG A 182 -7.72 2.55 13.76
C ARG A 182 -8.26 2.58 15.18
N ASP A 183 -8.77 3.72 15.62
CA ASP A 183 -9.34 3.91 16.96
C ASP A 183 -10.58 3.04 17.17
N ALA A 184 -11.45 2.93 16.16
CA ALA A 184 -12.62 2.06 16.20
C ALA A 184 -12.28 0.57 16.31
N PHE A 185 -11.16 0.15 15.73
CA PHE A 185 -10.68 -1.23 15.76
C PHE A 185 -9.71 -1.53 16.91
N ASP A 186 -9.23 -0.53 17.66
CA ASP A 186 -8.38 -0.76 18.84
C ASP A 186 -9.23 -1.25 20.02
N PRO A 187 -9.05 -2.51 20.48
CA PRO A 187 -9.81 -3.06 21.61
C PRO A 187 -9.49 -2.39 22.95
N ARG A 188 -8.36 -1.65 23.05
CA ARG A 188 -7.90 -1.04 24.30
C ARG A 188 -8.53 0.33 24.58
N SER A 189 -9.27 0.91 23.64
CA SER A 189 -9.96 2.20 23.84
C SER A 189 -11.14 2.14 24.84
N LYS A 190 -11.47 0.96 25.37
CA LYS A 190 -12.59 0.72 26.29
C LYS A 190 -12.19 0.14 27.66
N LEU A 191 -10.92 0.22 28.05
CA LEU A 191 -10.44 -0.10 29.41
C LEU A 191 -10.08 1.18 30.14
#